data_AF-A0A9E2VT78-F1
#
_entry.id   AF-A0A9E2VT78-F1
#
_cell.length_a   1.000
_cell.length_b   1.000
_cell.length_c   1.000
_cell.angle_alpha   90.00
_cell.angle_beta   90.00
_cell.angle_gamma   90.00
#
_symmetry.space_group_name_H-M   'P 1'
#
loop_
_entity.id
_entity.type
_entity.pdbx_description
1 polymer ?
#
loop_
_entity_poly.entity_id
_entity_poly.type
_entity_poly.pdbx_seq_one_letter_code
_entity_poly.pdbx_strand_id
1 'polypeptide(L)'
;MSTDQPTRRVIALAPMPPEKSAYALARYSRSPDSIESSLRWVHGHSSEKFWDQFYFDYGHASIADLGHVIICFEDISELAAIRLEDEPLWDGQAKSSRYQNFASGGWFVPDSIRGSETEGTYHGILRSLAEIYRLLHQPLTQFISEREPRPESMKPADYQRTIAARAFDVTRYLLPLAARTNVGQV
;
A
#
# COMPACT_ATOMS: atom_id res chain seq x y z
N MET A 1 7.64 -40.18 39.22
CA MET A 1 8.15 -39.90 37.85
C MET A 1 7.36 -38.72 37.33
N SER A 2 7.93 -37.52 37.32
CA SER A 2 7.27 -36.33 36.78
C SER A 2 7.31 -36.43 35.26
N THR A 3 6.17 -36.70 34.63
CA THR A 3 6.00 -36.51 33.19
C THR A 3 5.94 -35.02 32.93
N ASP A 4 7.11 -34.42 32.69
CA ASP A 4 7.22 -33.02 32.30
C ASP A 4 6.59 -32.87 30.91
N GLN A 5 5.29 -32.58 30.87
CA GLN A 5 4.60 -32.37 29.61
C GLN A 5 5.10 -31.05 29.01
N PRO A 6 5.53 -31.03 27.75
CA PRO A 6 5.97 -29.80 27.12
C PRO A 6 4.85 -28.77 27.17
N THR A 7 5.11 -27.65 27.82
CA THR A 7 4.17 -26.54 27.91
C THR A 7 3.99 -25.94 26.52
N ARG A 8 2.75 -25.89 26.02
CA ARG A 8 2.46 -25.27 24.72
C ARG A 8 2.76 -23.77 24.80
N ARG A 9 3.53 -23.25 23.85
CA ARG A 9 3.91 -21.83 23.78
C ARG A 9 3.41 -21.23 22.47
N VAL A 10 2.87 -20.01 22.53
CA VAL A 10 2.52 -19.19 21.37
C VAL A 10 3.40 -17.96 21.43
N ILE A 11 4.18 -17.71 20.38
CA ILE A 11 5.24 -16.68 20.37
C ILE A 11 5.07 -15.83 19.12
N ALA A 12 4.99 -14.51 19.29
CA ALA A 12 5.08 -13.53 18.21
C ALA A 12 6.54 -13.10 18.01
N LEU A 13 7.01 -13.07 16.77
CA LEU A 13 8.43 -12.84 16.43
C LEU A 13 8.72 -11.43 15.87
N ALA A 14 7.69 -10.64 15.56
CA ALA A 14 7.80 -9.35 14.87
C ALA A 14 8.02 -8.16 15.84
N PRO A 15 8.68 -7.07 15.40
CA PRO A 15 9.31 -6.86 14.08
C PRO A 15 10.77 -7.34 14.03
N MET A 16 11.21 -7.89 12.90
CA MET A 16 12.59 -8.28 12.64
C MET A 16 12.94 -8.15 11.15
N PRO A 17 14.24 -8.07 10.78
CA PRO A 17 14.64 -8.02 9.38
C PRO A 17 14.09 -9.22 8.59
N PRO A 18 13.52 -9.01 7.39
CA PRO A 18 12.84 -10.06 6.61
C PRO A 18 13.70 -11.30 6.36
N GLU A 19 14.99 -11.10 6.10
CA GLU A 19 15.94 -12.18 5.86
C GLU A 19 16.18 -13.00 7.13
N LYS A 20 16.22 -12.35 8.29
CA LYS A 20 16.41 -13.02 9.57
C LYS A 20 15.16 -13.76 10.01
N SER A 21 13.95 -13.24 9.74
CA SER A 21 12.70 -13.96 10.02
C SER A 21 12.59 -15.21 9.18
N ALA A 22 12.81 -15.07 7.87
CA ALA A 22 12.78 -16.18 6.93
C ALA A 22 13.78 -17.26 7.35
N TYR A 23 15.02 -16.86 7.72
CA TYR A 23 16.02 -17.82 8.15
C TYR A 23 15.69 -18.46 9.51
N ALA A 24 15.25 -17.69 10.51
CA ALA A 24 14.89 -18.26 11.81
C ALA A 24 13.79 -19.32 11.66
N LEU A 25 12.79 -19.08 10.82
CA LEU A 25 11.73 -20.04 10.51
C LEU A 25 12.22 -21.23 9.68
N ALA A 26 13.11 -21.00 8.72
CA ALA A 26 13.71 -22.07 7.92
C ALA A 26 14.57 -23.01 8.77
N ARG A 27 15.32 -22.48 9.76
CA ARG A 27 16.09 -23.26 10.73
C ARG A 27 15.17 -23.98 11.72
N TYR A 28 14.14 -23.29 12.20
CA TYR A 28 13.16 -23.86 13.13
C TYR A 28 12.41 -25.06 12.53
N SER A 29 12.10 -25.04 11.23
CA SER A 29 11.43 -26.17 10.57
C SER A 29 12.35 -27.36 10.27
N ARG A 30 13.67 -27.18 10.34
CA ARG A 30 14.69 -28.18 9.92
C ARG A 30 15.64 -28.59 11.04
N SER A 31 15.40 -28.16 12.28
CA SER A 31 16.22 -28.50 13.44
C SER A 31 15.35 -28.78 14.66
N PRO A 32 15.83 -29.55 15.66
CA PRO A 32 15.11 -29.78 16.92
C PRO A 32 15.12 -28.55 17.85
N ASP A 33 15.78 -27.46 17.44
CA ASP A 33 15.93 -26.25 18.23
C ASP A 33 14.62 -25.50 18.39
N SER A 34 14.43 -24.83 19.54
CA SER A 34 13.32 -23.89 19.71
C SER A 34 13.46 -22.68 18.78
N ILE A 35 12.35 -22.00 18.48
CA ILE A 35 12.39 -20.75 17.71
C ILE A 35 13.28 -19.69 18.36
N GLU A 36 13.34 -19.60 19.70
CA GLU A 36 14.24 -18.69 20.41
C GLU A 36 15.73 -19.02 20.19
N SER A 37 16.06 -20.31 20.06
CA SER A 37 17.41 -20.76 19.76
C SER A 37 17.77 -20.50 18.31
N SER A 38 16.79 -20.64 17.40
CA SER A 38 16.91 -20.24 16.00
C SER A 38 17.16 -18.74 15.85
N LEU A 39 16.37 -17.91 16.55
CA LEU A 39 16.55 -16.45 16.60
C LEU A 39 17.93 -16.05 17.11
N ARG A 40 18.36 -16.58 18.27
CA ARG A 40 19.69 -16.29 18.83
C ARG A 40 20.82 -16.60 17.84
N TRP A 41 20.70 -17.71 17.12
CA TRP A 41 21.70 -18.10 16.14
C TRP A 41 21.74 -17.14 14.95
N VAL A 42 20.59 -16.79 14.35
CA VAL A 42 20.55 -15.87 13.18
C VAL A 42 20.94 -14.44 13.54
N HIS A 43 20.85 -14.04 14.81
CA HIS A 43 21.39 -12.76 15.26
C HIS A 43 22.92 -12.72 15.24
N GLY A 44 23.60 -13.86 15.48
CA GLY A 44 25.06 -13.97 15.53
C GLY A 44 25.73 -14.40 14.23
N HIS A 45 24.97 -14.70 13.18
CA HIS A 45 25.50 -15.19 11.89
C HIS A 45 25.04 -14.30 10.73
N SER A 46 25.85 -14.25 9.66
CA SER A 46 25.47 -13.54 8.43
C SER A 46 24.36 -14.31 7.70
N SER A 47 23.30 -13.60 7.33
CA SER A 47 22.20 -14.13 6.50
C SER A 47 22.63 -14.39 5.06
N GLU A 48 23.63 -13.67 4.53
CA GLU A 48 24.10 -13.84 3.13
C GLU A 48 24.65 -15.24 2.88
N LYS A 49 25.53 -15.73 3.76
CA LYS A 49 26.13 -17.08 3.65
C LYS A 49 25.09 -18.21 3.69
N PHE A 50 23.94 -17.96 4.31
CA PHE A 50 22.84 -18.92 4.33
C PHE A 50 22.09 -18.95 3.01
N TRP A 51 21.82 -17.80 2.39
CA TRP A 51 21.12 -17.74 1.11
C TRP A 51 21.90 -18.48 0.02
N ASP A 52 23.22 -18.26 -0.05
CA ASP A 52 24.10 -18.98 -0.97
C ASP A 52 23.97 -20.50 -0.82
N GLN A 53 24.03 -20.99 0.42
CA GLN A 53 24.04 -22.43 0.69
C GLN A 53 22.66 -23.10 0.64
N PHE A 54 21.57 -22.44 1.07
CA PHE A 54 20.27 -23.11 1.27
C PHE A 54 19.20 -22.72 0.26
N TYR A 55 19.30 -21.53 -0.32
CA TYR A 55 18.31 -21.05 -1.29
C TYR A 55 18.72 -21.42 -2.71
N PHE A 56 19.97 -21.15 -3.09
CA PHE A 56 20.45 -21.43 -4.44
C PHE A 56 20.81 -22.91 -4.66
N ASP A 57 21.42 -23.59 -3.67
CA ASP A 57 21.88 -24.97 -3.86
C ASP A 57 20.81 -26.06 -3.64
N TYR A 58 19.87 -25.87 -2.71
CA TYR A 58 18.86 -26.90 -2.36
C TYR A 58 17.48 -26.67 -3.01
N GLY A 59 17.27 -25.56 -3.73
CA GLY A 59 16.03 -25.31 -4.47
C GLY A 59 14.79 -25.05 -3.60
N HIS A 60 14.96 -24.58 -2.36
CA HIS A 60 13.87 -24.30 -1.43
C HIS A 60 13.31 -22.88 -1.61
N ALA A 61 12.67 -22.62 -2.75
CA ALA A 61 12.12 -21.30 -3.10
C ALA A 61 11.13 -20.75 -2.05
N SER A 62 10.36 -21.63 -1.38
CA SER A 62 9.37 -21.24 -0.36
C SER A 62 9.95 -20.59 0.90
N ILE A 63 11.28 -20.56 1.06
CA ILE A 63 11.93 -19.79 2.14
C ILE A 63 11.85 -18.29 1.83
N ALA A 64 11.91 -17.89 0.54
CA ALA A 64 11.77 -16.48 0.15
C ALA A 64 10.38 -15.94 0.46
N ASP A 65 9.33 -16.77 0.34
CA ASP A 65 7.95 -16.40 0.66
C ASP A 65 7.75 -15.99 2.14
N LEU A 66 8.71 -16.30 3.02
CA LEU A 66 8.68 -15.91 4.44
C LEU A 66 9.24 -14.51 4.70
N GLY A 67 9.88 -13.89 3.70
CA GLY A 67 10.44 -12.55 3.77
C GLY A 67 9.45 -11.52 3.24
N HIS A 68 8.86 -10.73 4.14
CA HIS A 68 7.95 -9.63 3.78
C HIS A 68 8.69 -8.30 3.82
N VAL A 69 8.54 -7.49 2.77
CA VAL A 69 9.14 -6.15 2.69
C VAL A 69 8.04 -5.15 2.43
N ILE A 70 7.99 -4.10 3.24
CA ILE A 70 7.08 -2.99 3.00
C ILE A 70 7.65 -2.13 1.86
N ILE A 71 6.90 -2.00 0.78
CA ILE A 71 7.28 -1.20 -0.40
C ILE A 71 6.27 -0.07 -0.58
N CYS A 72 6.77 1.16 -0.73
CA CYS A 72 5.98 2.33 -1.04
C CYS A 72 6.34 2.86 -2.43
N PHE A 73 5.32 3.16 -3.22
CA PHE A 73 5.43 3.81 -4.51
C PHE A 73 4.80 5.20 -4.40
N GLU A 74 5.61 6.23 -4.64
CA GLU A 74 5.20 7.62 -4.52
C GLU A 74 5.24 8.30 -5.90
N ASP A 75 4.35 9.28 -6.10
CA ASP A 75 4.35 10.14 -7.28
C ASP A 75 4.16 9.39 -8.62
N ILE A 76 3.57 8.20 -8.57
CA ILE A 76 3.23 7.39 -9.74
C ILE A 76 1.87 7.82 -10.32
N SER A 77 1.59 7.46 -11.58
CA SER A 77 0.26 7.69 -12.15
C SER A 77 -0.77 6.74 -11.55
N GLU A 78 -2.05 7.18 -11.49
CA GLU A 78 -3.17 6.31 -11.11
C GLU A 78 -3.25 5.06 -11.99
N LEU A 79 -2.88 5.18 -13.28
CA LEU A 79 -2.76 4.01 -14.15
C LEU A 79 -1.71 3.01 -13.64
N ALA A 80 -0.53 3.47 -13.22
CA ALA A 80 0.51 2.61 -12.68
C ALA A 80 0.06 1.97 -11.37
N ALA A 81 -0.59 2.74 -10.49
CA ALA A 81 -1.16 2.22 -9.25
C ALA A 81 -2.15 1.08 -9.49
N ILE A 82 -3.11 1.26 -10.42
CA ILE A 82 -4.06 0.20 -10.81
C ILE A 82 -3.34 -1.07 -11.24
N ARG A 83 -2.22 -0.96 -11.96
CA ARG A 83 -1.45 -2.14 -12.41
C ARG A 83 -0.66 -2.81 -11.29
N LEU A 84 -0.19 -2.06 -10.30
CA LEU A 84 0.48 -2.61 -9.13
C LEU A 84 -0.52 -3.30 -8.19
N GLU A 85 -1.70 -2.71 -8.04
CA GLU A 85 -2.79 -3.25 -7.20
C GLU A 85 -3.48 -4.47 -7.83
N ASP A 86 -3.32 -4.69 -9.14
CA ASP A 86 -3.82 -5.88 -9.87
C ASP A 86 -2.91 -7.11 -9.65
N GLU A 87 -2.44 -7.29 -8.41
CA GLU A 87 -1.68 -8.44 -7.94
C GLU A 87 -2.57 -9.31 -7.04
N PRO A 88 -2.66 -10.63 -7.27
CA PRO A 88 -3.53 -11.52 -6.48
C PRO A 88 -3.25 -11.56 -4.97
N LEU A 89 -2.02 -11.23 -4.56
CA LEU A 89 -1.57 -11.25 -3.17
C LEU A 89 -1.42 -9.84 -2.57
N TRP A 90 -1.99 -8.81 -3.21
CA TRP A 90 -1.90 -7.43 -2.74
C TRP A 90 -2.41 -7.30 -1.29
N ASP A 91 -1.50 -6.92 -0.39
CA ASP A 91 -1.80 -6.49 0.97
C ASP A 91 -1.28 -5.07 1.16
N GLY A 92 -2.12 -4.08 0.84
CA GLY A 92 -1.66 -2.70 0.74
C GLY A 92 -2.73 -1.63 0.92
N GLN A 93 -2.28 -0.38 0.81
CA GLN A 93 -3.09 0.83 0.94
C GLN A 93 -2.77 1.80 -0.20
N ALA A 94 -3.82 2.35 -0.80
CA ALA A 94 -3.73 3.38 -1.82
C ALA A 94 -4.17 4.74 -1.26
N LYS A 95 -3.59 5.83 -1.80
CA LYS A 95 -4.05 7.19 -1.55
C LYS A 95 -5.51 7.32 -2.00
N SER A 96 -6.42 7.51 -1.06
CA SER A 96 -7.85 7.49 -1.39
C SER A 96 -8.32 8.75 -2.13
N SER A 97 -8.80 8.57 -3.36
CA SER A 97 -9.48 9.62 -4.15
C SER A 97 -10.80 10.12 -3.53
N ARG A 98 -11.35 9.41 -2.54
CA ARG A 98 -12.54 9.83 -1.79
C ARG A 98 -12.22 10.73 -0.60
N TYR A 99 -10.99 10.73 -0.10
CA TYR A 99 -10.63 11.47 1.11
C TYR A 99 -9.51 12.48 0.90
N GLN A 100 -8.79 12.42 -0.22
CA GLN A 100 -7.72 13.34 -0.54
C GLN A 100 -8.02 14.10 -1.82
N ASN A 101 -7.56 15.35 -1.88
CA ASN A 101 -7.64 16.17 -3.07
C ASN A 101 -6.50 15.80 -4.03
N PHE A 102 -6.85 15.39 -5.24
CA PHE A 102 -5.88 14.98 -6.27
C PHE A 102 -5.49 16.13 -7.22
N ALA A 103 -6.17 17.27 -7.18
CA ALA A 103 -5.88 18.40 -8.08
C ALA A 103 -4.54 19.11 -7.79
N SER A 104 -3.92 18.86 -6.63
CA SER A 104 -2.67 19.52 -6.22
C SER A 104 -1.40 18.76 -6.61
N GLY A 105 -1.50 17.50 -7.04
CA GLY A 105 -0.35 16.59 -7.21
C GLY A 105 0.37 16.67 -8.55
N GLY A 106 -0.08 17.52 -9.47
CA GLY A 106 0.41 17.51 -10.84
C GLY A 106 -0.01 16.24 -11.60
N TRP A 107 0.60 16.04 -12.77
CA TRP A 107 0.22 14.97 -13.70
C TRP A 107 1.46 14.22 -14.18
N PHE A 108 1.33 12.92 -14.34
CA PHE A 108 2.30 12.14 -15.10
C PHE A 108 2.21 12.50 -16.59
N VAL A 109 3.35 12.71 -17.24
CA VAL A 109 3.43 12.94 -18.69
C VAL A 109 4.29 11.81 -19.27
N PRO A 110 3.73 10.92 -20.10
CA PRO A 110 4.50 9.88 -20.77
C PRO A 110 5.64 10.44 -21.63
N ASP A 111 6.75 9.72 -21.71
CA ASP A 111 7.92 10.15 -22.50
C ASP A 111 7.63 10.29 -24.00
N SER A 112 6.66 9.51 -24.52
CA SER A 112 6.19 9.64 -25.90
C SER A 112 5.45 10.96 -26.18
N ILE A 113 4.93 11.63 -25.14
CA ILE A 113 4.24 12.91 -25.24
C ILE A 113 5.21 14.07 -24.98
N ARG A 114 6.16 13.88 -24.06
CA ARG A 114 7.13 14.92 -23.68
C ARG A 114 7.95 15.40 -24.88
N GLY A 115 7.99 16.71 -25.10
CA GLY A 115 8.66 17.35 -26.23
C GLY A 115 7.96 17.18 -27.58
N SER A 116 6.82 16.50 -27.64
CA SER A 116 6.03 16.34 -28.87
C SER A 116 5.12 17.54 -29.12
N GLU A 117 4.64 17.68 -30.35
CA GLU A 117 3.62 18.67 -30.71
C GLU A 117 2.29 18.51 -29.93
N THR A 118 2.05 17.32 -29.37
CA THR A 118 0.82 17.01 -28.63
C THR A 118 0.89 17.33 -27.14
N GLU A 119 2.07 17.66 -26.60
CA GLU A 119 2.28 17.94 -25.17
C GLU A 119 1.40 19.09 -24.65
N GLY A 120 1.29 20.16 -25.43
CA GLY A 120 0.46 21.31 -25.09
C GLY A 120 -1.03 20.94 -24.95
N THR A 121 -1.55 20.16 -25.90
CA THR A 121 -2.93 19.66 -25.89
C THR A 121 -3.17 18.74 -24.68
N TYR A 122 -2.22 17.84 -24.40
CA TYR A 122 -2.27 16.95 -23.25
C TYR A 122 -2.40 17.73 -21.93
N HIS A 123 -1.51 18.69 -21.69
CA HIS A 123 -1.58 19.54 -20.50
C HIS A 123 -2.86 20.39 -20.44
N GLY A 124 -3.34 20.88 -21.57
CA GLY A 124 -4.59 21.63 -21.66
C GLY A 124 -5.77 20.82 -21.15
N ILE A 125 -5.94 19.59 -21.65
CA ILE A 125 -7.02 18.69 -21.24
C ILE A 125 -6.94 18.39 -19.74
N LEU A 126 -5.76 18.01 -19.24
CA LEU A 126 -5.58 17.69 -17.83
C LEU A 126 -5.90 18.88 -16.91
N ARG A 127 -5.47 20.09 -17.29
CA ARG A 127 -5.77 21.32 -16.56
C ARG A 127 -7.27 21.62 -16.54
N SER A 128 -7.96 21.46 -17.67
CA SER A 128 -9.40 21.65 -17.75
C SER A 128 -10.16 20.67 -16.85
N LEU A 129 -9.82 19.38 -16.90
CA LEU A 129 -10.42 18.35 -16.03
C LEU A 129 -10.22 18.66 -14.55
N ALA A 130 -8.99 19.03 -14.17
CA ALA A 130 -8.64 19.36 -12.80
C ALA A 130 -9.38 20.59 -12.27
N GLU A 131 -9.54 21.61 -13.12
CA GLU A 131 -10.26 22.81 -12.74
C GLU A 131 -11.75 22.54 -12.53
N ILE A 132 -12.38 21.73 -13.39
CA ILE A 132 -13.78 21.31 -13.20
C ILE A 132 -13.90 20.48 -11.91
N TYR A 133 -12.99 19.53 -11.69
CA TYR A 133 -12.94 18.72 -10.46
C TYR A 133 -12.89 19.60 -9.20
N ARG A 134 -12.05 20.65 -9.21
CA ARG A 134 -11.87 21.58 -8.10
C ARG A 134 -13.12 22.46 -7.90
N LEU A 135 -13.66 23.02 -8.99
CA LEU A 135 -14.79 23.93 -8.95
C LEU A 135 -16.09 23.24 -8.52
N LEU A 136 -16.29 21.97 -8.86
CA LEU A 136 -17.51 21.23 -8.52
C LEU A 136 -17.58 20.76 -7.07
N HIS A 137 -16.47 20.71 -6.34
CA HIS A 137 -16.45 20.14 -4.98
C HIS A 137 -17.36 20.89 -3.99
N GLN A 138 -17.27 22.22 -3.94
CA GLN A 138 -18.10 23.04 -3.05
C GLN A 138 -19.59 22.98 -3.43
N PRO A 139 -20.01 23.21 -4.69
CA PRO A 139 -21.41 23.08 -5.10
C PRO A 139 -22.00 21.71 -4.76
N LEU A 140 -21.25 20.63 -4.96
CA LEU A 140 -21.72 19.28 -4.62
C LEU A 140 -21.82 19.08 -3.11
N THR A 141 -20.87 19.58 -2.32
CA THR A 141 -20.93 19.53 -0.86
C THR A 141 -22.19 20.24 -0.33
N GLN A 142 -22.50 21.42 -0.88
CA GLN A 142 -23.72 22.15 -0.54
C GLN A 142 -24.98 21.36 -0.93
N PHE A 143 -25.06 20.92 -2.19
CA PHE A 143 -26.20 20.17 -2.71
C PHE A 143 -26.49 18.89 -1.91
N ILE A 144 -25.45 18.12 -1.57
CA ILE A 144 -25.59 16.90 -0.78
C ILE A 144 -26.03 17.25 0.65
N SER A 145 -25.48 18.33 1.24
CA SER A 145 -25.86 18.77 2.59
C SER A 145 -27.32 19.20 2.69
N GLU A 146 -27.86 19.84 1.66
CA GLU A 146 -29.27 20.26 1.59
C GLU A 146 -30.22 19.05 1.50
N ARG A 147 -29.80 17.99 0.77
CA ARG A 147 -30.59 16.77 0.60
C ARG A 147 -30.51 15.80 1.76
N GLU A 148 -29.38 15.78 2.46
CA GLU A 148 -29.13 14.83 3.53
C GLU A 148 -28.70 15.55 4.80
N PRO A 149 -29.66 16.16 5.52
CA PRO A 149 -29.36 16.89 6.74
C PRO A 149 -28.64 16.03 7.78
N ARG A 150 -27.78 16.67 8.58
CA ARG A 150 -27.04 16.00 9.65
C ARG A 150 -27.99 15.34 10.66
N PRO A 151 -27.88 14.03 10.92
CA PRO A 151 -28.59 13.39 12.02
C PRO A 151 -28.17 13.96 13.38
N GLU A 152 -29.12 14.10 14.30
CA GLU A 152 -28.83 14.63 15.66
C GLU A 152 -27.76 13.81 16.40
N SER A 153 -27.76 12.49 16.19
CA SER A 153 -26.82 11.55 16.79
C SER A 153 -25.40 11.63 16.22
N MET A 154 -25.19 12.31 15.08
CA MET A 154 -23.89 12.38 14.41
C MET A 154 -23.15 13.68 14.78
N LYS A 155 -21.87 13.57 15.12
CA LYS A 155 -21.04 14.75 15.41
C LYS A 155 -20.91 15.63 14.15
N PRO A 156 -20.91 16.97 14.28
CA PRO A 156 -20.78 17.86 13.12
C PRO A 156 -19.55 17.59 12.24
N ALA A 157 -18.41 17.26 12.84
CA ALA A 157 -17.18 16.95 12.10
C ALA A 157 -17.29 15.65 11.27
N ASP A 158 -17.91 14.60 11.83
CA ASP A 158 -18.10 13.33 11.14
C ASP A 158 -19.05 13.49 9.94
N TYR A 159 -20.09 14.31 10.12
CA TYR A 159 -21.00 14.68 9.03
C TYR A 159 -20.27 15.45 7.93
N GLN A 160 -19.55 16.52 8.26
CA GLN A 160 -18.80 17.32 7.29
C GLN A 160 -17.80 16.46 6.50
N ARG A 161 -17.06 15.58 7.19
CA ARG A 161 -16.14 14.63 6.54
C ARG A 161 -16.88 13.68 5.60
N THR A 162 -18.05 13.19 5.99
CA THR A 162 -18.87 12.29 5.17
C THR A 162 -19.37 12.99 3.91
N ILE A 163 -19.89 14.22 4.03
CA ILE A 163 -20.35 15.00 2.88
C ILE A 163 -19.18 15.33 1.95
N ALA A 164 -18.05 15.79 2.48
CA ALA A 164 -16.87 16.08 1.69
C ALA A 164 -16.38 14.84 0.93
N ALA A 165 -16.35 13.68 1.59
CA ALA A 165 -15.95 12.44 0.95
C ALA A 165 -16.89 12.01 -0.17
N ARG A 166 -18.20 12.27 -0.03
CA ARG A 166 -19.18 12.01 -1.09
C ARG A 166 -19.07 13.00 -2.24
N ALA A 167 -18.77 14.25 -1.96
CA ALA A 167 -18.47 15.22 -3.02
C ALA A 167 -17.25 14.77 -3.83
N PHE A 168 -16.18 14.29 -3.19
CA PHE A 168 -15.04 13.68 -3.88
C PHE A 168 -15.40 12.40 -4.65
N ASP A 169 -16.24 11.54 -4.07
CA ASP A 169 -16.69 10.30 -4.72
C ASP A 169 -17.46 10.56 -6.03
N VAL A 170 -18.14 11.71 -6.13
CA VAL A 170 -18.79 12.19 -7.35
C VAL A 170 -17.79 12.85 -8.29
N THR A 171 -16.92 13.74 -7.80
CA THR A 171 -15.99 14.47 -8.68
C THR A 171 -14.85 13.61 -9.21
N ARG A 172 -14.49 12.50 -8.55
CA ARG A 172 -13.34 11.66 -8.94
C ARG A 172 -13.42 11.11 -10.37
N TYR A 173 -14.61 11.04 -10.98
CA TYR A 173 -14.77 10.64 -12.39
C TYR A 173 -14.19 11.66 -13.38
N LEU A 174 -13.82 12.85 -12.92
CA LEU A 174 -13.06 13.84 -13.69
C LEU A 174 -11.54 13.67 -13.55
N LEU A 175 -11.08 12.82 -12.62
CA LEU A 175 -9.64 12.59 -12.45
C LEU A 175 -9.12 11.74 -13.61
N PRO A 176 -8.12 12.25 -14.36
CA PRO A 176 -7.49 11.46 -15.40
C PRO A 176 -6.60 10.37 -14.76
N LEU A 177 -6.38 9.28 -15.49
CA LEU A 177 -5.43 8.23 -15.07
C LEU A 177 -3.98 8.70 -14.96
N ALA A 178 -3.69 9.91 -15.46
CA ALA A 178 -2.42 10.61 -15.30
C ALA A 178 -2.28 11.34 -13.96
N ALA A 179 -3.35 11.41 -13.14
CA ALA A 179 -3.29 11.97 -11.80
C ALA A 179 -2.22 11.23 -10.98
N ARG A 180 -1.43 11.97 -10.21
CA ARG A 180 -0.38 11.38 -9.39
C ARG A 180 -0.91 10.90 -8.05
N THR A 181 -0.47 9.71 -7.67
CA THR A 181 -0.96 8.96 -6.51
C THR A 181 0.18 8.22 -5.82
N ASN A 182 -0.13 7.67 -4.65
CA ASN A 182 0.79 6.85 -3.87
C ASN A 182 0.10 5.54 -3.48
N VAL A 183 0.83 4.44 -3.53
CA VAL A 183 0.38 3.13 -3.01
C VAL A 183 1.49 2.49 -2.20
N GLY A 184 1.16 1.62 -1.26
CA GLY A 184 2.14 0.82 -0.56
C GLY A 184 1.59 -0.55 -0.19
N GLN A 185 2.47 -1.55 -0.15
CA GLN A 185 2.14 -2.94 0.15
C GLN A 185 3.13 -3.57 1.12
N VAL A 186 2.73 -4.66 1.77
CA VAL A 186 3.50 -5.48 2.71
C VAL A 186 3.68 -6.89 2.17
#